data_AF-X0YJZ4-F1
#
_entry.id   AF-X0YJZ4-F1
#
_cell.length_a   1.000
_cell.length_b   1.000
_cell.length_c   1.000
_cell.angle_alpha   90.00
_cell.angle_beta   90.00
_cell.angle_gamma   90.00
#
_symmetry.space_group_name_H-M   'P 1'
#
loop_
_entity.id
_entity.type
_entity.pdbx_description
1 polymer ?
#
loop_
_entity_poly.entity_id
_entity_poly.type
_entity_poly.pdbx_seq_one_letter_code
_entity_poly.pdbx_strand_id
1 'polypeptide(L)'
;MDEHTGDAGIDTRLQAFFNTVKSYLEIEAKQTSKVFSVKLKGFDKIKGKKILLLPPMSEHNYAISSVLNAYGIQSGVLDTSPDETMERARSCTYGLVCTPYLHTTEAMLNFMQKPGFDPEKFAFFQATTDCGPCRL
;
A
#
# COMPACT_ATOMS: atom_id res chain seq x y z
N MET A 1 21.73 -10.97 36.79
CA MET A 1 20.81 -10.09 36.06
C MET A 1 21.68 -9.17 35.24
N ASP A 2 21.60 -9.34 33.92
CA ASP A 2 22.43 -8.62 32.95
C ASP A 2 21.81 -7.22 32.73
N GLU A 3 22.62 -6.20 33.00
CA GLU A 3 22.24 -4.78 33.05
C GLU A 3 22.78 -4.04 31.81
N HIS A 4 22.90 -4.70 30.65
CA HIS A 4 23.47 -4.10 29.42
C HIS A 4 22.53 -4.15 28.19
N THR A 5 21.24 -4.45 28.35
CA THR A 5 20.29 -4.51 27.22
C THR A 5 19.61 -3.15 26.89
N GLY A 6 19.88 -2.09 27.66
CA GLY A 6 19.26 -0.77 27.47
C GLY A 6 19.87 0.11 26.36
N ASP A 7 21.16 -0.07 26.06
CA ASP A 7 21.94 0.85 25.21
C ASP A 7 21.64 0.66 23.71
N ALA A 8 21.49 -0.59 23.26
CA ALA A 8 21.21 -0.91 21.87
C ALA A 8 19.88 -0.28 21.37
N GLY A 9 18.91 -0.09 22.25
CA GLY A 9 17.63 0.53 21.92
C GLY A 9 17.74 2.04 21.69
N ILE A 10 18.61 2.74 22.44
CA ILE A 10 18.85 4.18 22.27
C ILE A 10 19.64 4.43 21.00
N ASP A 11 20.69 3.65 20.75
CA ASP A 11 21.46 3.72 19.51
C ASP A 11 20.59 3.44 18.29
N THR A 12 19.71 2.44 18.33
CA THR A 12 18.78 2.13 17.23
C THR A 12 17.82 3.29 16.96
N ARG A 13 17.31 3.95 18.00
CA ARG A 13 16.42 5.12 17.86
C ARG A 13 17.15 6.33 17.28
N LEU A 14 18.39 6.58 17.71
CA LEU A 14 19.22 7.65 17.17
C LEU A 14 19.55 7.40 15.69
N GLN A 15 19.91 6.16 15.34
CA GLN A 15 20.16 5.79 13.94
C GLN A 15 18.91 5.94 13.06
N ALA A 16 17.73 5.52 13.55
CA ALA A 16 16.48 5.72 12.84
C ALA A 16 16.15 7.21 12.62
N PHE A 17 16.39 8.06 13.62
CA PHE A 17 16.23 9.50 13.51
C PHE A 17 17.18 10.12 12.49
N PHE A 18 18.48 9.79 12.56
CA PHE A 18 19.46 10.29 11.59
C PHE A 18 19.17 9.82 10.17
N ASN A 19 18.72 8.57 10.00
CA ASN A 19 18.31 8.06 8.70
C ASN A 19 17.12 8.86 8.14
N THR A 20 16.13 9.15 8.97
CA THR A 20 14.96 9.98 8.60
C THR A 20 15.39 11.39 8.15
N VAL A 21 16.23 12.06 8.93
CA VAL A 21 16.74 13.41 8.60
C VAL A 21 17.56 13.40 7.31
N LYS A 22 18.44 12.41 7.14
CA LYS A 22 19.26 12.27 5.94
C LYS A 22 18.41 12.04 4.70
N SER A 23 17.44 11.13 4.76
CA SER A 23 16.50 10.90 3.66
C SER A 23 15.69 12.15 3.33
N TYR A 24 15.24 12.91 4.34
CA TYR A 24 14.53 14.17 4.13
C TYR A 24 15.38 15.21 3.37
N LEU A 25 16.64 15.40 3.80
CA LEU A 25 17.58 16.33 3.16
C LEU A 25 17.96 15.88 1.74
N GLU A 26 18.05 14.58 1.48
CA GLU A 26 18.33 14.03 0.14
C GLU A 26 17.17 14.23 -0.83
N ILE A 27 15.92 14.24 -0.35
CA ILE A 27 14.71 14.50 -1.16
C ILE A 27 14.69 15.94 -1.68
N GLU A 28 15.13 16.93 -0.89
CA GLU A 28 15.21 18.34 -1.33
C GLU A 28 16.29 18.56 -2.40
N ALA A 29 17.33 17.71 -2.46
CA ALA A 29 18.50 17.94 -3.31
C ALA A 29 18.38 17.40 -4.76
N LYS A 30 17.42 16.51 -5.06
CA LYS A 30 17.34 15.83 -6.38
C LYS A 30 15.92 15.59 -6.89
N GLN A 31 15.14 16.64 -7.10
CA GLN A 31 14.00 16.54 -8.03
C GLN A 31 14.43 16.80 -9.48
N THR A 32 15.15 15.85 -10.06
CA THR A 32 15.20 15.75 -11.53
C THR A 32 13.99 14.96 -11.98
N SER A 33 12.97 15.63 -12.53
CA SER A 33 11.82 14.97 -13.15
C SER A 33 12.28 14.22 -14.41
N LYS A 34 12.77 12.99 -14.25
CA LYS A 34 12.99 12.10 -15.39
C LYS A 34 11.62 11.63 -15.86
N VAL A 35 11.17 12.18 -16.98
CA VAL A 35 9.99 11.67 -17.68
C VAL A 35 10.38 10.35 -18.33
N PHE A 36 9.99 9.25 -17.71
CA PHE A 36 10.15 7.92 -18.29
C PHE A 36 9.01 7.66 -19.27
N SER A 37 9.32 7.44 -20.54
CA SER A 37 8.34 6.87 -21.47
C SER A 37 8.33 5.36 -21.29
N VAL A 38 7.36 4.87 -20.52
CA VAL A 38 7.18 3.44 -20.32
C VAL A 38 6.24 2.92 -21.39
N LYS A 39 6.73 2.04 -22.27
CA LYS A 39 5.85 1.23 -23.11
C LYS A 39 5.16 0.20 -22.23
N LEU A 40 3.92 0.49 -21.86
CA LEU A 40 3.04 -0.40 -21.12
C LEU A 40 2.78 -1.66 -21.96
N LYS A 41 3.42 -2.78 -21.63
CA LYS A 41 3.18 -4.10 -22.25
C LYS A 41 2.27 -4.95 -21.36
N GLY A 42 1.37 -5.73 -21.95
CA GLY A 42 0.58 -6.74 -21.24
C GLY A 42 -0.75 -6.27 -20.65
N PHE A 43 -1.12 -5.00 -20.82
CA PHE A 43 -2.40 -4.47 -20.34
C PHE A 43 -3.63 -5.03 -21.07
N ASP A 44 -3.45 -5.56 -22.29
CA ASP A 44 -4.53 -6.23 -23.05
C ASP A 44 -5.12 -7.43 -22.31
N LYS A 45 -4.36 -8.03 -21.38
CA LYS A 45 -4.86 -9.13 -20.55
C LYS A 45 -5.87 -8.68 -19.49
N ILE A 46 -5.83 -7.42 -19.08
CA ILE A 46 -6.65 -6.85 -18.00
C ILE A 46 -7.77 -5.98 -18.56
N LYS A 47 -7.47 -5.24 -19.64
CA LYS A 47 -8.38 -4.30 -20.30
C LYS A 47 -9.70 -4.97 -20.66
N GLY A 48 -10.80 -4.43 -20.12
CA GLY A 48 -12.17 -4.94 -20.36
C GLY A 48 -12.51 -6.27 -19.68
N LYS A 49 -11.60 -6.86 -18.88
CA LYS A 49 -11.83 -8.15 -18.20
C LYS A 49 -12.05 -8.02 -16.70
N LYS A 50 -11.30 -7.14 -16.05
CA LYS A 50 -11.37 -6.93 -14.60
C LYS A 50 -11.39 -5.43 -14.27
N ILE A 51 -12.01 -5.09 -13.16
CA ILE A 51 -11.96 -3.78 -12.52
C ILE A 51 -10.92 -3.86 -11.40
N LEU A 52 -9.86 -3.05 -11.50
CA LEU A 52 -8.77 -3.03 -10.53
C LEU A 52 -9.13 -2.19 -9.32
N LEU A 53 -8.93 -2.73 -8.12
CA LEU A 53 -9.19 -2.04 -6.87
C LEU A 53 -7.89 -1.82 -6.11
N LEU A 54 -7.57 -0.57 -5.84
CA LEU A 54 -6.40 -0.17 -5.07
C LEU A 54 -6.76 0.02 -3.59
N PRO A 55 -5.87 -0.31 -2.65
CA PRO A 55 -6.14 -0.12 -1.23
C PRO A 55 -6.17 1.37 -0.84
N PRO A 56 -6.89 1.75 0.24
CA PRO A 56 -7.01 3.13 0.72
C PRO A 56 -5.77 3.53 1.55
N MET A 57 -4.57 3.28 1.02
CA MET A 57 -3.32 3.48 1.76
C MET A 57 -2.71 4.87 1.56
N SER A 58 -3.02 5.53 0.45
CA SER A 58 -2.40 6.80 0.06
C SER A 58 -3.21 7.47 -1.04
N GLU A 59 -3.33 8.80 -0.96
CA GLU A 59 -3.98 9.64 -1.99
C GLU A 59 -3.37 9.47 -3.39
N HIS A 60 -2.08 9.13 -3.46
CA HIS A 60 -1.41 8.82 -4.73
C HIS A 60 -2.11 7.69 -5.53
N ASN A 61 -2.88 6.81 -4.86
CA ASN A 61 -3.63 5.75 -5.54
C ASN A 61 -4.77 6.30 -6.41
N TYR A 62 -5.32 7.49 -6.11
CA TYR A 62 -6.29 8.16 -6.98
C TYR A 62 -5.63 8.62 -8.29
N ALA A 63 -4.40 9.13 -8.21
CA ALA A 63 -3.64 9.49 -9.42
C ALA A 63 -3.36 8.24 -10.27
N ILE A 64 -2.93 7.15 -9.64
CA ILE A 64 -2.71 5.87 -10.34
C ILE A 64 -4.00 5.36 -10.98
N SER A 65 -5.11 5.37 -10.25
CA SER A 65 -6.42 4.95 -10.76
C SER A 65 -6.86 5.80 -11.94
N SER A 66 -6.67 7.12 -11.87
CA SER A 66 -7.01 8.05 -12.95
C SER A 66 -6.21 7.74 -14.22
N VAL A 67 -4.90 7.47 -14.08
CA VAL A 67 -4.04 7.07 -15.21
C VAL A 67 -4.51 5.74 -15.81
N LEU A 68 -4.77 4.72 -14.99
CA LEU A 68 -5.27 3.42 -15.47
C LEU A 68 -6.56 3.58 -16.28
N ASN A 69 -7.50 4.37 -15.76
CA ASN A 69 -8.76 4.66 -16.45
C ASN A 69 -8.54 5.40 -17.78
N ALA A 70 -7.60 6.35 -17.85
CA ALA A 70 -7.24 7.04 -19.09
C ALA A 70 -6.68 6.09 -20.18
N TYR A 71 -6.05 4.98 -19.78
CA TYR A 71 -5.58 3.93 -20.69
C TYR A 71 -6.64 2.83 -20.96
N GLY A 72 -7.84 2.98 -20.40
CA GLY A 72 -8.98 2.08 -20.57
C GLY A 72 -8.96 0.85 -19.66
N ILE A 73 -8.16 0.86 -18.60
CA ILE A 73 -8.22 -0.15 -17.54
C ILE A 73 -9.10 0.39 -16.43
N GLN A 74 -10.29 -0.20 -16.28
CA GLN A 74 -11.23 0.21 -15.24
C GLN A 74 -10.59 0.00 -13.87
N SER A 75 -10.55 1.06 -13.06
CA SER A 75 -10.00 0.98 -11.72
C SER A 75 -10.67 1.95 -10.74
N GLY A 76 -10.55 1.67 -9.45
CA GLY A 76 -10.97 2.54 -8.37
C GLY A 76 -10.14 2.32 -7.11
N VAL A 77 -10.22 3.26 -6.17
CA VAL A 77 -9.64 3.12 -4.83
C VAL A 77 -10.74 2.66 -3.88
N LEU A 78 -10.43 1.70 -3.02
CA LEU A 78 -11.34 1.22 -2.00
C LEU A 78 -11.62 2.32 -0.98
N ASP A 79 -12.76 2.23 -0.30
CA ASP A 79 -13.05 3.08 0.86
C ASP A 79 -12.33 2.52 2.09
N THR A 80 -11.94 3.42 3.00
CA THR A 80 -11.51 3.02 4.35
C THR A 80 -12.66 2.33 5.07
N SER A 81 -12.37 1.22 5.74
CA SER A 81 -13.36 0.52 6.57
C SER A 81 -13.76 1.40 7.77
N PRO A 82 -15.06 1.45 8.13
CA PRO A 82 -15.51 2.14 9.33
C PRO A 82 -15.16 1.38 10.63
N ASP A 83 -14.81 0.10 10.54
CA ASP A 83 -14.37 -0.68 11.69
C ASP A 83 -12.91 -0.35 12.02
N GLU A 84 -12.69 0.51 13.02
CA GLU A 84 -11.35 0.88 13.51
C GLU A 84 -10.62 -0.27 14.21
N THR A 85 -11.36 -1.26 14.71
CA THR A 85 -10.78 -2.40 15.45
C THR A 85 -10.16 -3.43 14.53
N MET A 86 -10.56 -3.44 13.25
CA MET A 86 -10.09 -4.38 12.21
C MET A 86 -10.37 -5.84 12.59
N GLU A 87 -11.49 -6.12 13.27
CA GLU A 87 -11.76 -7.45 13.85
C GLU A 87 -11.84 -8.53 12.78
N ARG A 88 -12.45 -8.23 11.63
CA ARG A 88 -12.53 -9.19 10.52
C ARG A 88 -11.14 -9.47 9.96
N ALA A 89 -10.36 -8.44 9.67
CA ALA A 89 -8.98 -8.63 9.24
C ALA A 89 -8.15 -9.42 10.27
N ARG A 90 -8.28 -9.14 11.57
CA ARG A 90 -7.58 -9.89 12.64
C ARG A 90 -7.99 -11.36 12.66
N SER A 91 -9.27 -11.66 12.46
CA SER A 91 -9.79 -13.03 12.45
C SER A 91 -9.28 -13.86 11.27
N CYS A 92 -8.90 -13.22 10.16
CA CYS A 92 -8.42 -13.87 8.93
C CYS A 92 -6.89 -13.81 8.76
N THR A 93 -6.16 -13.26 9.72
CA THR A 93 -4.71 -13.04 9.62
C THR A 93 -3.98 -13.73 10.76
N TYR A 94 -2.73 -14.12 10.51
CA TYR A 94 -1.88 -14.68 11.55
C TYR A 94 -1.32 -13.57 12.44
N GLY A 95 -1.11 -13.86 13.73
CA GLY A 95 -0.61 -12.87 14.69
C GLY A 95 0.75 -12.28 14.29
N LEU A 96 0.93 -10.97 14.54
CA LEU A 96 2.09 -10.11 14.21
C LEU A 96 2.19 -9.62 12.75
N VAL A 97 1.07 -9.16 12.17
CA VAL A 97 1.07 -8.37 10.92
C VAL A 97 1.20 -6.87 11.21
N CYS A 98 1.72 -6.10 10.24
CA CYS A 98 1.80 -4.66 10.37
C CYS A 98 0.43 -3.99 10.24
N THR A 99 0.27 -2.80 10.83
CA THR A 99 -0.99 -2.05 10.79
C THR A 99 -1.50 -1.77 9.36
N PRO A 100 -0.67 -1.35 8.39
CA PRO A 100 -1.10 -1.19 7.00
C PRO A 100 -1.68 -2.44 6.36
N TYR A 101 -1.17 -3.61 6.73
CA TYR A 101 -1.70 -4.88 6.24
C TYR A 101 -3.11 -5.15 6.78
N LEU A 102 -3.37 -4.84 8.07
CA LEU A 102 -4.70 -4.94 8.66
C LEU A 102 -5.70 -4.01 7.96
N HIS A 103 -5.37 -2.72 7.81
CA HIS A 103 -6.24 -1.75 7.13
C HIS A 103 -6.54 -2.15 5.68
N THR A 104 -5.52 -2.62 4.96
CA THR A 104 -5.68 -3.06 3.58
C THR A 104 -6.58 -4.28 3.49
N THR A 105 -6.35 -5.28 4.35
CA THR A 105 -7.16 -6.50 4.42
C THR A 105 -8.61 -6.18 4.77
N GLU A 106 -8.82 -5.31 5.77
CA GLU A 106 -10.15 -4.91 6.20
C GLU A 106 -10.90 -4.16 5.08
N ALA A 107 -10.25 -3.25 4.37
CA ALA A 107 -10.85 -2.55 3.24
C ALA A 107 -11.27 -3.52 2.11
N MET A 108 -10.44 -4.52 1.81
CA MET A 108 -10.77 -5.57 0.85
C MET A 108 -11.96 -6.41 1.31
N LEU A 109 -11.95 -6.88 2.56
CA LEU A 109 -13.05 -7.65 3.15
C LEU A 109 -14.36 -6.84 3.16
N ASN A 110 -14.29 -5.56 3.55
CA ASN A 110 -15.44 -4.66 3.55
C ASN A 110 -16.04 -4.49 2.16
N PHE A 111 -15.19 -4.37 1.13
CA PHE A 111 -15.64 -4.29 -0.25
C PHE A 111 -16.33 -5.58 -0.72
N MET A 112 -15.81 -6.75 -0.35
CA MET A 112 -16.41 -8.05 -0.71
C MET A 112 -17.81 -8.25 -0.14
N GLN A 113 -18.17 -7.53 0.93
CA GLN A 113 -19.51 -7.58 1.53
C GLN A 113 -20.54 -6.69 0.81
N LYS A 114 -20.09 -5.79 -0.09
CA LYS A 114 -21.01 -4.88 -0.79
C LYS A 114 -21.88 -5.66 -1.79
N PRO A 115 -23.17 -5.31 -1.94
CA PRO A 115 -24.03 -5.93 -2.94
C PRO A 115 -23.47 -5.69 -4.35
N GLY A 116 -23.42 -6.74 -5.16
CA GLY A 116 -22.84 -6.68 -6.51
C GLY A 116 -21.34 -6.98 -6.59
N PHE A 117 -20.70 -7.35 -5.47
CA PHE A 117 -19.37 -7.94 -5.53
C PHE A 117 -19.40 -9.25 -6.35
N ASP A 118 -18.44 -9.35 -7.27
CA ASP A 118 -18.28 -10.51 -8.15
C ASP A 118 -16.77 -10.79 -8.30
N PRO A 119 -16.27 -11.91 -7.78
CA PRO A 119 -14.84 -12.25 -7.85
C PRO A 119 -14.36 -12.41 -9.30
N GLU A 120 -15.27 -12.64 -10.24
CA GLU A 120 -14.92 -12.70 -11.66
C GLU A 120 -14.83 -11.33 -12.33
N LYS A 121 -15.32 -10.27 -11.70
CA LYS A 121 -15.23 -8.89 -12.23
C LYS A 121 -14.16 -8.06 -11.56
N PHE A 122 -13.92 -8.25 -10.27
CA PHE A 122 -12.99 -7.41 -9.51
C PHE A 122 -11.64 -8.10 -9.28
N ALA A 123 -10.57 -7.31 -9.27
CA ALA A 123 -9.24 -7.77 -8.90
C ALA A 123 -8.56 -6.74 -8.00
N PHE A 124 -7.99 -7.18 -6.89
CA PHE A 124 -7.23 -6.31 -5.99
C PHE A 124 -5.81 -6.11 -6.54
N PHE A 125 -5.38 -4.85 -6.59
CA PHE A 125 -4.06 -4.47 -7.07
C PHE A 125 -3.29 -3.73 -5.98
N GLN A 126 -2.18 -4.32 -5.55
CA GLN A 126 -1.22 -3.72 -4.63
C GLN A 126 0.18 -3.96 -5.18
N ALA A 127 0.92 -2.88 -5.43
CA ALA A 127 2.29 -2.98 -5.90
C ALA A 127 3.18 -3.63 -4.82
N THR A 128 4.03 -4.56 -5.24
CA THR A 128 5.04 -5.15 -4.36
C THR A 128 6.14 -4.14 -4.11
N THR A 129 6.47 -3.93 -2.84
CA THR A 129 7.71 -3.28 -2.40
C THR A 129 8.62 -4.37 -1.83
N ASP A 130 9.91 -4.27 -2.12
CA ASP A 130 10.98 -5.14 -1.62
C ASP A 130 11.02 -5.30 -0.09
N CYS A 131 10.71 -4.24 0.68
CA CYS A 131 10.71 -4.29 2.15
C CYS A 131 9.38 -3.95 2.82
N GLY A 132 8.30 -3.69 2.08
CA GLY A 132 7.09 -3.10 2.68
C GLY A 132 7.33 -1.65 3.11
N PRO A 133 6.37 -0.73 2.96
CA PRO A 133 6.56 0.65 3.44
C PRO A 133 6.77 0.74 4.97
N CYS A 134 6.51 -0.36 5.69
CA CYS A 134 6.56 -0.44 7.15
C CYS A 134 7.91 -0.94 7.71
N ARG A 135 8.88 -1.32 6.86
CA ARG A 135 10.23 -1.72 7.29
C ARG A 135 11.34 -0.87 6.66
N LEU A 136 10.98 0.33 6.17
CA LEU A 136 11.94 1.34 5.72
C LEU A 136 12.55 2.09 6.91
#